data_AF-A0A562JX03-F1
#
_entry.id   AF-A0A562JX03-F1
#
_cell.length_a   1.000
_cell.length_b   1.000
_cell.length_c   1.000
_cell.angle_alpha   90.00
_cell.angle_beta   90.00
_cell.angle_gamma   90.00
#
_symmetry.space_group_name_H-M   'P 1'
#
loop_
_entity.id
_entity.type
_entity.pdbx_description
1 polymer ?
#
loop_
_entity_poly.entity_id
_entity_poly.type
_entity_poly.pdbx_seq_one_letter_code
_entity_poly.pdbx_strand_id
1 'polypeptide(L)'
;MFIIILLLWAAGLYILFRNRGEEEDLLFLKLIGYYFLGSFTFNLNGLVLPVGFVISLFIKPRQNKSVKRGSAIFGLIMMILGLFL
;
A
#
# COMPACT_ATOMS: atom_id res chain seq x y z
N MET A 1 10.75 -4.26 -17.97
CA MET A 1 10.16 -4.80 -16.72
C MET A 1 10.05 -3.73 -15.64
N PHE A 2 11.14 -3.11 -15.19
CA PHE A 2 11.13 -2.04 -14.17
C PHE A 2 10.16 -0.88 -14.48
N ILE A 3 10.22 -0.32 -15.69
CA ILE A 3 9.36 0.80 -16.12
C ILE A 3 7.88 0.42 -16.02
N ILE A 4 7.52 -0.81 -16.38
CA ILE A 4 6.13 -1.29 -16.34
C ILE A 4 5.65 -1.38 -14.89
N ILE A 5 6.46 -1.92 -13.99
CA ILE A 5 6.15 -1.99 -12.55
C ILE A 5 5.99 -0.59 -11.95
N LEU A 6 6.86 0.35 -12.33
CA LEU A 6 6.77 1.73 -11.89
C LEU A 6 5.48 2.41 -12.36
N LEU A 7 5.09 2.21 -13.63
CA LEU A 7 3.84 2.73 -14.17
C LEU A 7 2.61 2.13 -13.49
N LEU A 8 2.62 0.81 -13.23
CA LEU A 8 1.55 0.14 -12.48
C LEU A 8 1.44 0.69 -11.05
N TRP A 9 2.57 0.87 -10.38
CA TRP A 9 2.63 1.46 -9.04
C TRP A 9 2.06 2.89 -9.01
N ALA A 10 2.52 3.75 -9.92
CA ALA A 10 2.06 5.12 -10.01
C ALA A 10 0.57 5.21 -10.36
N ALA A 11 0.10 4.39 -11.32
CA ALA A 11 -1.31 4.33 -11.71
C ALA A 11 -2.19 3.85 -10.54
N GLY A 12 -1.78 2.82 -9.80
CA GLY A 12 -2.52 2.31 -8.64
C GLY A 12 -2.70 3.38 -7.56
N LEU A 13 -1.62 4.09 -7.20
CA LEU A 13 -1.68 5.18 -6.24
C LEU A 13 -2.52 6.37 -6.74
N TYR A 14 -2.40 6.72 -8.02
CA TYR A 14 -3.20 7.80 -8.61
C TYR A 14 -4.71 7.48 -8.60
N ILE A 15 -5.10 6.25 -8.94
CA ILE A 15 -6.50 5.80 -8.88
C ILE A 15 -7.04 5.89 -7.45
N LEU A 16 -6.26 5.42 -6.46
CA LEU A 16 -6.64 5.53 -5.04
C LEU A 16 -6.77 6.98 -4.58
N PHE A 17 -5.86 7.85 -5.01
CA PHE A 17 -5.92 9.28 -4.68
C PHE A 17 -7.14 9.98 -5.30
N ARG A 18 -7.55 9.57 -6.51
CA ARG A 18 -8.73 10.11 -7.18
C ARG A 18 -10.04 9.67 -6.53
N ASN A 19 -10.05 8.49 -5.90
CA ASN A 19 -11.20 7.93 -5.19
C ASN A 19 -11.29 8.39 -3.72
N ARG A 20 -10.63 9.50 -3.35
CA ARG A 20 -10.73 10.09 -2.01
C ARG A 20 -12.14 10.59 -1.74
N GLY A 21 -12.64 10.34 -0.54
CA GLY A 21 -13.98 10.80 -0.12
C GLY A 21 -13.96 12.20 0.47
N GLU A 22 -12.83 12.61 1.03
CA GLU A 22 -12.64 13.92 1.66
C GLU A 22 -11.32 14.53 1.19
N GLU A 23 -11.28 15.85 1.10
CA GLU A 23 -10.00 16.55 0.99
C GLU A 23 -9.23 16.38 2.30
N GLU A 24 -7.97 15.98 2.17
CA GLU A 24 -7.10 15.72 3.30
C GLU A 24 -5.68 16.12 2.94
N ASP A 25 -5.09 16.95 3.81
CA ASP A 25 -3.71 17.42 3.62
C ASP A 25 -2.75 16.25 3.50
N LEU A 26 -1.87 16.35 2.51
CA LEU A 26 -0.83 15.37 2.21
C LEU A 26 -1.39 13.95 2.00
N LEU A 27 -2.64 13.80 1.54
CA LEU A 27 -3.24 12.47 1.32
C LEU A 27 -2.38 11.60 0.41
N PHE A 28 -1.84 12.14 -0.69
CA PHE A 28 -0.98 11.37 -1.59
C PHE A 28 0.25 10.77 -0.88
N LEU A 29 0.92 11.57 -0.03
CA LEU A 29 2.03 11.10 0.80
C LEU A 29 1.56 10.04 1.82
N LYS A 30 0.39 10.22 2.42
CA LYS A 30 -0.20 9.23 3.33
C LYS A 30 -0.50 7.91 2.60
N LEU A 31 -0.99 7.95 1.36
CA LEU A 31 -1.19 6.75 0.54
C LEU A 31 0.15 6.05 0.27
N ILE A 32 1.20 6.78 -0.12
CA ILE A 32 2.55 6.20 -0.24
C ILE A 32 2.97 5.50 1.06
N GLY A 33 2.73 6.12 2.23
CA GLY A 33 3.00 5.51 3.53
C GLY A 33 2.21 4.22 3.78
N TYR A 34 0.91 4.20 3.48
CA TYR A 34 0.09 2.99 3.60
C TYR A 34 0.50 1.90 2.60
N TYR A 35 0.93 2.27 1.39
CA TYR A 35 1.52 1.33 0.42
C TYR A 35 2.77 0.65 1.00
N PHE A 36 3.73 1.44 1.50
CA PHE A 36 4.94 0.89 2.12
C PHE A 36 4.63 0.04 3.35
N LEU A 37 3.68 0.48 4.17
CA LEU A 37 3.21 -0.32 5.28
C LEU A 37 2.62 -1.65 4.79
N GLY A 38 1.81 -1.64 3.73
CA GLY A 38 1.25 -2.85 3.13
C GLY A 38 2.28 -3.81 2.53
N SER A 39 3.37 -3.29 1.97
CA SER A 39 4.43 -4.10 1.35
C SER A 39 5.54 -4.50 2.33
N PHE A 40 5.55 -3.96 3.55
CA PHE A 40 6.59 -4.25 4.53
C PHE A 40 6.47 -5.67 5.09
N THR A 41 7.56 -6.42 4.95
CA THR A 41 7.67 -7.81 5.40
C THR A 41 8.71 -7.98 6.49
N PHE A 42 8.54 -9.03 7.27
CA PHE A 42 9.54 -9.54 8.20
C PHE A 42 9.93 -10.94 7.76
N ASN A 43 11.23 -11.18 7.56
CA ASN A 43 11.74 -12.50 7.18
C ASN A 43 12.20 -13.24 8.44
N LEU A 44 11.58 -14.37 8.73
CA LEU A 44 11.94 -15.24 9.84
C LEU A 44 12.33 -16.62 9.30
N ASN A 45 13.64 -16.89 9.24
CA ASN A 45 14.17 -18.18 8.76
C ASN A 45 13.60 -18.61 7.40
N GLY A 46 13.47 -17.68 6.46
CA GLY A 46 12.92 -17.94 5.12
C GLY A 46 11.40 -17.83 5.01
N LEU A 47 10.68 -17.73 6.13
CA LEU A 47 9.26 -17.41 6.13
C LEU A 47 9.06 -15.89 6.04
N VAL A 48 8.45 -15.44 4.93
CA VAL A 48 8.13 -14.02 4.71
C VAL A 48 6.76 -13.69 5.31
N LEU A 49 6.75 -12.88 6.35
CA LEU A 49 5.53 -12.47 7.07
C LEU A 49 5.15 -11.03 6.68
N PRO A 50 3.92 -10.76 6.22
CA PRO A 50 3.47 -9.41 5.83
C PRO A 50 3.06 -8.57 7.06
N VAL A 51 4.00 -8.38 7.99
CA VAL A 51 3.74 -7.74 9.29
C VAL A 51 3.23 -6.31 9.14
N GLY A 52 3.72 -5.58 8.15
CA GLY A 52 3.25 -4.21 7.91
C GLY A 52 1.78 -4.16 7.50
N PHE A 53 1.34 -5.08 6.63
CA PHE A 53 -0.08 -5.19 6.30
C PHE A 53 -0.92 -5.48 7.55
N VAL A 54 -0.47 -6.40 8.41
CA VAL A 54 -1.15 -6.69 9.69
C VAL A 54 -1.26 -5.44 10.55
N ILE A 55 -0.18 -4.66 10.71
CA ILE A 55 -0.19 -3.37 11.42
C ILE A 55 -1.22 -2.42 10.81
N SER A 56 -1.30 -2.34 9.48
CA SER A 56 -2.26 -1.47 8.77
C SER A 56 -3.73 -1.77 9.13
N LEU A 57 -4.05 -3.02 9.53
CA LEU A 57 -5.41 -3.40 9.91
C LEU A 57 -5.85 -2.76 11.23
N PHE A 58 -4.89 -2.47 12.13
CA PHE A 58 -5.12 -1.89 13.44
C PHE A 58 -5.11 -0.36 13.44
N ILE A 59 -4.54 0.28 12.41
CA ILE A 59 -4.58 1.73 12.26
C ILE A 59 -6.02 2.16 11.90
N LYS A 60 -6.59 3.06 12.71
CA LYS A 60 -7.94 3.60 12.52
C LYS A 60 -7.87 5.07 12.05
N PRO A 61 -7.62 5.33 10.75
CA PRO A 61 -7.59 6.69 10.23
C PRO A 61 -8.99 7.33 10.31
N ARG A 62 -9.04 8.63 10.66
CA ARG A 62 -10.28 9.40 10.78
C ARG A 62 -10.88 9.75 9.42
N GLN A 63 -10.04 10.09 8.45
CA GLN A 63 -10.43 10.49 7.09
C GLN A 63 -9.92 9.48 6.07
N ASN A 64 -10.61 9.38 4.93
CA ASN A 64 -10.17 8.59 3.76
C ASN A 64 -9.76 7.13 4.10
N LYS A 65 -10.43 6.51 5.07
CA LYS A 65 -10.10 5.17 5.56
C LYS A 65 -10.10 4.12 4.45
N SER A 66 -11.06 4.19 3.54
CA SER A 66 -11.20 3.24 2.43
C SER A 66 -9.98 3.24 1.52
N VAL A 67 -9.56 4.42 1.02
CA VAL A 67 -8.41 4.52 0.11
C VAL A 67 -7.07 4.25 0.80
N LYS A 68 -6.93 4.57 2.09
CA LYS A 68 -5.74 4.20 2.89
C LYS A 68 -5.63 2.69 3.07
N ARG A 69 -6.75 2.02 3.40
CA ARG A 69 -6.83 0.55 3.46
C ARG A 69 -6.54 -0.07 2.09
N GLY A 70 -7.11 0.51 1.03
CA GLY A 70 -6.86 0.11 -0.36
C GLY A 70 -5.38 0.22 -0.74
N SER A 71 -4.69 1.27 -0.28
CA SER A 71 -3.26 1.45 -0.53
C SER A 71 -2.39 0.42 0.21
N ALA A 72 -2.75 0.05 1.44
CA ALA A 72 -2.11 -1.06 2.14
C ALA A 72 -2.36 -2.42 1.44
N ILE A 73 -3.57 -2.67 0.95
CA ILE A 73 -3.87 -3.87 0.15
C ILE A 73 -3.06 -3.86 -1.15
N PHE A 74 -2.93 -2.71 -1.81
CA PHE A 74 -2.10 -2.58 -3.00
C PHE A 74 -0.63 -2.89 -2.71
N GLY A 75 -0.09 -2.40 -1.59
CA GLY A 75 1.24 -2.77 -1.10
C GLY A 75 1.41 -4.27 -0.91
N LEU A 76 0.44 -4.93 -0.27
CA LEU A 76 0.45 -6.38 -0.09
C LEU A 76 0.42 -7.14 -1.43
N ILE A 77 -0.42 -6.71 -2.38
CA ILE A 77 -0.48 -7.33 -3.72
C ILE A 77 0.86 -7.19 -4.43
N MET A 78 1.47 -6.00 -4.41
CA MET A 78 2.77 -5.76 -5.05
C MET A 78 3.88 -6.58 -4.39
N MET A 79 3.84 -6.75 -3.07
CA MET A 79 4.75 -7.63 -2.34
C MET A 79 4.58 -9.09 -2.79
N ILE A 80 3.35 -9.59 -2.90
CA ILE A 80 3.08 -10.96 -3.35
C ILE A 80 3.58 -11.15 -4.79
N LEU A 81 3.29 -10.21 -5.70
CA LEU A 81 3.78 -10.25 -7.08
C LEU A 81 5.31 -10.29 -7.15
N GLY A 82 5.99 -9.53 -6.28
CA GLY A 82 7.44 -9.52 -6.18
C GLY A 82 8.07 -10.83 -5.70
N LEU A 83 7.30 -11.78 -5.15
CA LEU A 83 7.79 -13.13 -4.82
C LEU A 83 7.89 -14.04 -6.05
N PHE A 84 7.27 -13.66 -7.18
CA PHE A 84 7.20 -14.47 -8.41
C PHE A 84 7.95 -13.86 -9.60
N LEU A 85 8.45 -12.62 -9.46
CA LEU A 85 9.21 -11.89 -10.48
C LEU A 85 10.71 -12.01 -10.19
#